data_AF-W9P5G6-F1
#
_entry.id   AF-W9P5G6-F1
#
_cell.length_a   1.000
_cell.length_b   1.000
_cell.length_c   1.000
_cell.angle_alpha   90.00
_cell.angle_beta   90.00
_cell.angle_gamma   90.00
#
_symmetry.space_group_name_H-M   'P 1'
#
loop_
_entity.id
_entity.type
_entity.pdbx_description
1 polymer ?
#
loop_
_entity_poly.entity_id
_entity_poly.type
_entity_poly.pdbx_seq_one_letter_code
_entity_poly.pdbx_strand_id
1 'polypeptide(L)'
;MDRLKIPCDAIWLDIEYLIDKEWFTMRKLLDAFGRKLIIIIDPNFNNTNGSNIVLKSNDITIRTKDDDIFEDHCWPGASHWIDCFNPASID
;
A
#
# COMPACT_ATOMS: atom_id res chain seq x y z
N MET A 1 21.39 6.80 13.98
CA MET A 1 21.53 8.17 13.42
C MET A 1 21.93 9.17 14.49
N ASP A 2 21.12 9.42 15.52
CA ASP A 2 21.40 10.46 16.54
C ASP A 2 22.70 10.26 17.31
N ARG A 3 22.95 9.03 17.80
CA ARG A 3 24.19 8.70 18.52
C ARG A 3 25.46 9.02 17.69
N LEU A 4 25.36 8.90 16.37
CA LEU A 4 26.46 9.15 15.43
C LEU A 4 26.39 10.55 14.80
N LYS A 5 25.44 11.40 15.23
CA LYS A 5 25.20 12.76 14.70
C LYS A 5 24.99 12.80 13.18
N ILE A 6 24.34 11.77 12.64
CA ILE A 6 23.98 11.71 11.22
C ILE A 6 22.56 12.29 11.06
N PRO A 7 22.35 13.36 10.27
CA PRO A 7 21.03 13.93 10.04
C PRO A 7 20.13 12.95 9.27
N CYS A 8 18.84 12.93 9.62
CA CYS A 8 17.85 12.05 9.00
C CYS A 8 16.45 12.61 9.26
N ASP A 9 15.75 12.94 8.18
CA ASP A 9 14.41 13.53 8.20
C ASP A 9 13.30 12.48 8.07
N ALA A 10 13.57 11.36 7.42
CA ALA A 10 12.56 10.33 7.16
C ALA A 10 13.12 8.91 7.25
N ILE A 11 12.27 7.97 7.67
CA ILE A 11 12.50 6.53 7.63
C ILE A 11 11.44 5.90 6.72
N TRP A 12 11.86 4.96 5.88
CA TRP A 12 11.00 4.24 4.95
C TRP A 12 10.72 2.83 5.46
N LEU A 13 9.47 2.38 5.31
CA LEU A 13 9.07 0.99 5.46
C LEU A 13 8.69 0.43 4.10
N ASP A 14 9.38 -0.63 3.72
CA ASP A 14 9.07 -1.45 2.55
C ASP A 14 8.02 -2.51 2.91
N ILE A 15 7.60 -3.32 1.93
CA ILE A 15 6.40 -4.19 1.92
C ILE A 15 6.21 -5.09 3.15
N GLU A 16 7.27 -5.47 3.86
CA GLU A 16 7.23 -6.38 5.01
C GLU A 16 6.47 -5.81 6.22
N TYR A 17 6.28 -4.48 6.28
CA TYR A 17 5.53 -3.83 7.36
C TYR A 17 4.05 -4.26 7.46
N LEU A 18 3.51 -4.87 6.40
CA LEU A 18 2.15 -5.39 6.38
C LEU A 18 1.98 -6.64 7.26
N ILE A 19 3.07 -7.34 7.59
CA ILE A 19 3.08 -8.54 8.43
C ILE A 19 2.99 -8.15 9.92
N ASP A 20 3.78 -7.16 10.34
CA ASP A 20 3.86 -6.69 11.73
C ASP A 20 3.32 -5.27 11.90
N LYS A 21 2.18 -5.14 12.58
CA LYS A 21 1.46 -3.86 12.76
C LYS A 21 2.07 -2.94 13.83
N GLU A 22 3.30 -3.16 14.28
CA GLU A 22 3.94 -2.35 15.32
C GLU A 22 4.40 -0.96 14.85
N TRP A 23 4.33 -0.68 13.54
CA TRP A 23 4.73 0.59 12.94
C TRP A 23 3.97 1.82 13.49
N PHE A 24 2.77 1.64 14.05
CA PHE A 24 2.03 2.72 14.72
C PHE A 24 2.80 3.30 15.92
N THR A 25 3.53 2.47 16.67
CA THR A 25 4.36 2.93 17.79
C THR A 25 5.59 3.66 17.27
N MET A 26 6.19 3.18 16.18
CA MET A 26 7.33 3.82 15.55
C MET A 26 6.99 5.22 15.01
N ARG A 27 5.79 5.41 14.44
CA ARG A 27 5.33 6.74 14.00
C ARG A 27 5.36 7.77 15.14
N LYS A 28 4.78 7.42 16.31
CA LYS A 28 4.77 8.32 17.48
C LYS A 28 6.17 8.67 17.96
N LEU A 29 7.10 7.70 17.92
CA LEU A 29 8.50 7.93 18.25
C LEU A 29 9.13 8.91 17.27
N LEU A 30 8.96 8.71 15.95
CA LEU A 30 9.55 9.57 14.93
C LEU A 30 9.00 11.01 14.99
N ASP A 31 7.70 11.17 15.22
CA ASP A 31 7.06 12.48 15.40
C ASP A 31 7.70 13.26 16.56
N ALA A 32 8.04 12.60 17.67
CA ALA A 32 8.70 13.23 18.82
C ALA A 32 10.10 13.77 18.52
N PHE A 33 10.77 13.25 17.47
CA PHE A 33 12.06 13.73 16.96
C PHE A 33 11.92 14.64 15.72
N GLY A 34 10.69 15.01 15.33
CA GLY A 34 10.42 15.82 14.14
C GLY A 34 10.66 15.08 12.81
N ARG A 35 10.74 13.75 12.84
CA ARG A 35 10.99 12.90 11.67
C ARG A 35 9.70 12.40 11.04
N LYS A 36 9.80 11.98 9.78
CA LYS A 36 8.71 11.42 9.00
C LYS A 36 8.84 9.90 8.87
N LEU A 37 7.70 9.23 8.77
CA LEU A 37 7.60 7.84 8.38
C LEU A 37 6.99 7.79 6.98
N ILE A 38 7.65 7.09 6.06
CA ILE A 38 7.16 6.84 4.71
C ILE A 38 6.86 5.35 4.62
N ILE A 39 5.66 5.01 4.13
CA ILE A 39 5.23 3.63 3.94
C ILE A 39 4.90 3.41 2.47
N ILE A 40 5.28 2.25 1.94
CA ILE A 40 4.90 1.87 0.58
C ILE A 40 3.43 1.43 0.53
N ILE A 41 2.73 1.87 -0.51
CA ILE A 41 1.37 1.45 -0.85
C ILE A 41 1.35 1.19 -2.36
N ASP A 42 1.27 -0.08 -2.73
CA ASP A 42 1.19 -0.49 -4.12
C ASP A 42 -0.27 -0.53 -4.60
N PRO A 43 -0.54 -0.39 -5.92
CA PRO A 43 -1.90 -0.42 -6.46
C PRO A 43 -2.49 -1.84 -6.58
N ASN A 44 -1.77 -2.87 -6.14
CA ASN A 44 -2.21 -4.26 -6.23
C ASN A 44 -2.88 -4.72 -4.92
N PHE A 45 -3.95 -5.48 -5.06
CA PHE A 45 -4.76 -5.97 -3.95
C PHE A 45 -4.89 -7.47 -4.04
N ASN A 46 -4.50 -8.15 -2.95
CA ASN A 46 -4.63 -9.59 -2.82
C ASN A 46 -6.07 -10.06 -3.09
N ASN A 47 -6.22 -11.12 -3.90
CA ASN A 47 -7.51 -11.68 -4.26
C ASN A 47 -8.11 -12.58 -3.15
N THR A 48 -7.28 -13.22 -2.33
CA THR A 48 -7.71 -14.25 -1.36
C THR A 48 -8.25 -13.71 -0.02
N ASN A 49 -7.93 -12.47 0.34
CA ASN A 49 -8.16 -11.95 1.70
C ASN A 49 -9.36 -10.98 1.79
N GLY A 50 -10.18 -10.87 0.74
CA GLY A 50 -11.33 -9.96 0.70
C GLY A 50 -10.97 -8.47 0.61
N SER A 51 -9.68 -8.14 0.55
CA SER A 51 -9.16 -6.77 0.35
C SER A 51 -9.62 -6.13 -0.97
N ASN A 52 -10.05 -6.94 -1.93
CA ASN A 52 -10.54 -6.50 -3.23
C ASN A 52 -12.06 -6.26 -3.28
N ILE A 53 -12.81 -6.53 -2.20
CA ILE A 53 -14.27 -6.40 -2.19
C ILE A 53 -14.69 -4.98 -2.57
N VAL A 54 -14.01 -3.97 -2.00
CA VAL A 54 -14.30 -2.56 -2.26
C VAL A 54 -14.04 -2.21 -3.73
N LEU A 55 -12.97 -2.74 -4.33
CA LEU A 55 -12.67 -2.47 -5.74
C LEU A 55 -13.74 -3.05 -6.66
N LYS A 56 -14.11 -4.31 -6.39
CA LYS A 56 -15.12 -5.04 -7.17
C LYS A 56 -16.50 -4.42 -7.03
N SER A 57 -16.88 -3.97 -5.83
CA SER A 57 -18.20 -3.37 -5.58
C SER A 57 -18.36 -1.99 -6.21
N ASN A 58 -17.26 -1.26 -6.41
CA ASN A 58 -17.27 0.08 -7.00
C ASN A 58 -16.93 0.09 -8.50
N ASP A 59 -16.68 -1.07 -9.12
CA ASP A 59 -16.30 -1.19 -10.53
C ASP A 59 -15.07 -0.33 -10.92
N ILE A 60 -14.05 -0.38 -10.06
CA ILE A 60 -12.80 0.38 -10.20
C ILE A 60 -11.59 -0.53 -10.36
N THR A 61 -11.78 -1.75 -10.84
CA THR A 61 -10.70 -2.68 -11.19
C THR A 61 -10.30 -2.53 -12.66
N ILE A 62 -9.02 -2.66 -12.96
CA ILE A 62 -8.56 -2.84 -14.35
C ILE A 62 -9.27 -4.06 -14.97
N ARG A 63 -9.66 -3.95 -16.25
CA ARG A 63 -10.34 -5.00 -17.01
C ARG A 63 -9.51 -5.56 -18.16
N THR A 64 -9.79 -6.80 -18.55
CA THR A 64 -9.19 -7.46 -19.71
C THR A 64 -9.87 -7.00 -21.01
N LYS A 65 -9.33 -7.44 -22.17
CA LYS A 65 -9.95 -7.18 -23.49
C LYS A 65 -11.36 -7.78 -23.65
N ASP A 66 -11.67 -8.80 -22.85
CA ASP A 66 -12.93 -9.54 -22.89
C ASP A 66 -13.89 -9.02 -21.79
N ASP A 67 -13.54 -7.89 -21.17
CA ASP A 67 -14.29 -7.19 -20.11
C ASP A 67 -14.36 -7.94 -18.77
N ASP A 68 -13.51 -8.94 -18.56
CA ASP A 68 -13.33 -9.59 -17.24
C ASP A 68 -12.45 -8.75 -16.32
N ILE A 69 -12.51 -8.99 -15.00
CA ILE A 69 -11.59 -8.39 -14.03
C ILE A 69 -10.17 -8.90 -14.29
N PHE A 70 -9.21 -8.00 -14.45
CA PHE A 70 -7.81 -8.37 -14.67
C PHE A 70 -7.19 -8.98 -13.39
N GLU A 71 -6.55 -10.13 -13.54
CA GLU A 71 -5.81 -10.84 -12.48
C GLU A 71 -4.42 -11.25 -13.00
N ASP A 72 -3.41 -11.09 -12.15
CA ASP A 72 -2.02 -11.46 -12.37
C ASP A 72 -1.33 -11.64 -10.99
N HIS A 73 -0.04 -11.96 -10.95
CA HIS A 73 0.70 -12.25 -9.72
C HIS A 73 1.63 -11.09 -9.31
N CYS A 74 1.54 -10.67 -8.04
CA CYS A 74 2.45 -9.69 -7.44
C CYS A 74 2.89 -10.13 -6.03
N TRP A 75 3.45 -9.23 -5.22
CA TRP A 75 3.92 -9.53 -3.86
C TRP A 75 2.93 -10.28 -2.97
N PRO A 76 1.62 -9.94 -2.96
CA PRO A 76 0.67 -10.68 -2.14
C PRO A 76 0.12 -11.93 -2.84
N GLY A 77 0.65 -12.34 -3.99
CA GLY A 77 0.16 -13.45 -4.79
C GLY A 77 -0.82 -13.01 -5.89
N ALA A 78 -1.86 -13.81 -6.12
CA ALA A 78 -2.93 -13.47 -7.07
C ALA A 78 -3.58 -12.14 -6.67
N SER A 79 -3.58 -11.18 -7.59
CA SER A 79 -3.90 -9.79 -7.30
C SER A 79 -4.84 -9.19 -8.34
N HIS A 80 -5.59 -8.17 -7.94
CA HIS A 80 -6.24 -7.23 -8.86
C HIS A 80 -5.63 -5.84 -8.69
N TRP A 81 -5.84 -4.98 -9.68
CA TRP A 81 -5.31 -3.62 -9.69
C TRP A 81 -6.44 -2.62 -9.72
N ILE A 82 -6.31 -1.57 -8.91
CA ILE A 82 -7.15 -0.39 -9.01
C ILE A 82 -6.89 0.30 -10.36
N ASP A 83 -7.97 0.70 -11.03
CA ASP A 83 -7.88 1.52 -12.23
C ASP A 83 -7.74 2.99 -11.84
N CYS A 84 -6.50 3.45 -11.71
CA CYS A 84 -6.20 4.85 -11.39
C CYS A 84 -6.59 5.86 -12.49
N PHE A 85 -7.04 5.41 -13.67
CA PHE A 85 -7.57 6.30 -14.71
C PHE A 85 -9.07 6.53 -14.57
N ASN A 86 -9.79 5.64 -13.86
CA ASN A 86 -11.18 5.84 -13.53
C ASN A 86 -11.31 6.94 -12.45
N PRO A 87 -12.01 8.06 -12.71
CA PRO A 87 -12.18 9.12 -11.72
C PRO A 87 -12.80 8.63 -10.40
N ALA A 88 -13.67 7.61 -10.45
CA ALA A 88 -14.28 7.02 -9.26
C ALA A 88 -13.27 6.31 -8.32
N SER A 89 -12.03 6.09 -8.77
CA SER A 89 -10.95 5.53 -7.95
C SER A 89 -10.24 6.57 -7.09
N ILE A 90 -10.46 7.86 -7.34
CA ILE A 90 -9.74 8.97 -6.71
C ILE A 90 -10.59 9.66 -5.62
N ASP A 91 -11.92 9.57 -5.74
CA ASP A 91 -12.91 10.18 -4.86
C ASP A 91 -13.15 9.38 -3.55
#